data_AF-S2LMD7-F1
#
_entry.id   AF-S2LMD7-F1
#
_cell.length_a   1.000
_cell.length_b   1.000
_cell.length_c   1.000
_cell.angle_alpha   90.00
_cell.angle_beta   90.00
_cell.angle_gamma   90.00
#
_symmetry.space_group_name_H-M   'P 1'
#
loop_
_entity.id
_entity.type
_entity.pdbx_description
1 polymer ?
#
loop_
_entity_poly.entity_id
_entity_poly.type
_entity_poly.pdbx_seq_one_letter_code
_entity_poly.pdbx_strand_id
1 'polypeptide(L)'
;MQTKGKLPAFLISIFLSVFLAIYLSYLTDQVIRLFLRITHTDILNLHFSVNPLDIPQYAKKFYAGMLLFGILYETIILIWLTYQFFFHKAKLSNVSEYKVTDYISIPRPVGNGQHGKAWFADEQEIQSISSDLNVKTQNEKLQSGIVLDYKSNIVRYMKILAHSITIALTGAGKTRRVLLPSICLQILAGDSFFV
;
A
#
# COMPACT_ATOMS: atom_id res chain seq x y z
N MET A 1 -8.24 15.18 -15.04
CA MET A 1 -8.97 15.08 -16.33
C MET A 1 -9.48 13.64 -16.57
N GLN A 2 -10.25 13.07 -15.63
CA GLN A 2 -10.74 11.66 -15.66
C GLN A 2 -12.26 11.55 -15.31
N THR A 3 -13.00 12.65 -15.32
CA THR A 3 -14.40 12.69 -14.85
C THR A 3 -15.41 12.22 -15.90
N LYS A 4 -15.11 12.39 -17.20
CA LYS A 4 -16.04 12.10 -18.29
C LYS A 4 -16.45 10.62 -18.38
N GLY A 5 -15.55 9.68 -18.06
CA GLY A 5 -15.86 8.24 -18.09
C GLY A 5 -16.62 7.72 -16.86
N LYS A 6 -16.56 8.43 -15.73
CA LYS A 6 -17.17 7.99 -14.46
C LYS A 6 -18.63 8.42 -14.31
N LEU A 7 -19.01 9.52 -14.97
CA LEU A 7 -20.37 10.06 -14.95
C LEU A 7 -21.43 9.09 -15.51
N PRO A 8 -21.26 8.46 -16.70
CA PRO A 8 -22.27 7.54 -17.22
C PRO A 8 -22.43 6.29 -16.33
N ALA A 9 -21.33 5.73 -15.82
CA ALA A 9 -21.37 4.58 -14.91
C ALA A 9 -22.09 4.91 -13.60
N PHE A 10 -21.87 6.11 -13.06
CA PHE A 10 -22.57 6.57 -11.85
C PHE A 10 -24.07 6.73 -12.07
N LEU A 11 -24.49 7.30 -13.20
CA LEU A 11 -25.91 7.44 -13.55
C LEU A 11 -26.59 6.07 -13.75
N ILE A 12 -25.92 5.13 -14.41
CA ILE A 12 -26.41 3.74 -14.56
C ILE A 12 -26.54 3.07 -13.19
N SER A 13 -25.59 3.31 -12.28
CA SER A 13 -25.64 2.77 -10.92
C SER A 13 -26.81 3.32 -10.10
N ILE A 14 -27.16 4.61 -10.25
CA ILE A 14 -28.35 5.19 -9.61
C ILE A 14 -29.63 4.61 -10.21
N PHE A 15 -29.68 4.41 -11.53
CA PHE A 15 -30.84 3.79 -12.15
C PHE A 15 -31.05 2.36 -11.64
N LEU A 16 -29.97 1.58 -11.49
CA LEU A 16 -30.03 0.22 -10.98
C LEU A 16 -30.37 0.15 -9.48
N SER A 17 -29.97 1.16 -8.67
CA SER A 17 -30.26 1.17 -7.23
C SER A 17 -31.76 1.19 -6.94
N VAL A 18 -32.55 1.89 -7.76
CA VAL A 18 -34.01 1.97 -7.59
C VAL A 18 -34.65 0.59 -7.66
N PHE A 19 -34.26 -0.25 -8.64
CA PHE A 19 -34.80 -1.61 -8.76
C PHE A 19 -34.36 -2.49 -7.59
N LEU A 20 -33.11 -2.34 -7.15
CA LEU A 20 -32.59 -3.06 -5.99
C LEU A 20 -33.34 -2.68 -4.72
N ALA A 21 -33.61 -1.40 -4.49
CA ALA A 21 -34.33 -0.90 -3.33
C ALA A 21 -35.78 -1.41 -3.28
N ILE A 22 -36.47 -1.42 -4.43
CA ILE A 22 -37.83 -1.97 -4.55
C ILE A 22 -37.85 -3.46 -4.18
N TYR A 23 -36.88 -4.23 -4.67
CA TYR A 23 -36.80 -5.66 -4.37
C TYR A 23 -36.47 -5.93 -2.89
N LEU A 24 -35.50 -5.18 -2.33
CA LEU A 24 -35.12 -5.33 -0.92
C LEU A 24 -36.29 -4.97 0.00
N SER A 25 -37.01 -3.90 -0.33
CA SER A 25 -38.17 -3.47 0.42
C SER A 25 -39.30 -4.49 0.41
N TYR A 26 -39.53 -5.18 -0.71
CA TYR A 26 -40.52 -6.24 -0.80
C TYR A 26 -40.17 -7.39 0.14
N LEU A 27 -38.91 -7.85 0.12
CA LEU A 27 -38.45 -8.93 1.01
C LEU A 27 -38.58 -8.54 2.48
N THR A 28 -38.22 -7.32 2.85
CA THR A 28 -38.28 -6.89 4.24
C THR A 28 -39.71 -6.74 4.74
N ASP A 29 -40.63 -6.24 3.92
CA ASP A 29 -42.05 -6.16 4.28
C ASP A 29 -42.65 -7.56 4.49
N GLN A 30 -42.29 -8.54 3.67
CA GLN A 30 -42.69 -9.94 3.86
C GLN A 30 -42.14 -10.56 5.15
N VAL A 31 -40.85 -10.36 5.44
CA VAL A 31 -40.21 -10.89 6.66
C VAL A 31 -40.80 -10.26 7.92
N ILE A 32 -41.05 -8.95 7.91
CA ILE A 32 -41.63 -8.24 9.05
C ILE A 32 -43.06 -8.69 9.30
N ARG A 33 -43.87 -8.90 8.25
CA ARG A 33 -45.23 -9.43 8.40
C ARG A 33 -45.24 -10.85 8.95
N LEU A 34 -44.29 -11.69 8.51
CA LEU A 34 -44.10 -13.04 9.04
C LEU A 34 -43.75 -12.99 10.54
N PHE A 35 -42.83 -12.11 10.93
CA PHE A 35 -42.33 -12.02 12.30
C PHE A 35 -43.33 -11.38 13.27
N LEU A 36 -44.01 -10.30 12.86
CA LEU A 36 -44.94 -9.57 13.72
C LEU A 36 -46.35 -10.18 13.76
N ARG A 37 -46.63 -11.24 12.97
CA ARG A 37 -47.93 -11.93 12.90
C ARG A 37 -49.13 -10.97 12.81
N ILE A 38 -48.95 -9.85 12.10
CA ILE A 38 -49.89 -8.70 12.07
C ILE A 38 -51.21 -9.01 11.35
N THR A 39 -51.33 -10.15 10.66
CA THR A 39 -52.58 -10.57 10.01
C THR A 39 -53.07 -11.91 10.56
N HIS A 40 -54.23 -11.86 11.22
CA HIS A 40 -54.86 -12.97 11.92
C HIS A 40 -55.51 -14.05 11.01
N THR A 41 -55.24 -14.10 9.71
CA THR A 41 -56.00 -14.98 8.80
C THR A 41 -55.24 -15.89 7.87
N ASP A 42 -53.91 -15.90 7.77
CA ASP A 42 -53.24 -16.91 6.94
C ASP A 42 -51.91 -17.37 7.52
N ILE A 43 -51.83 -18.68 7.76
CA ILE A 43 -50.66 -19.41 8.22
C ILE A 43 -49.71 -19.57 7.01
N LEU A 44 -48.49 -19.04 7.14
CA LEU A 44 -47.29 -19.49 6.42
C LEU A 44 -47.35 -19.63 4.87
N ASN A 45 -47.95 -18.68 4.14
CA ASN A 45 -47.74 -18.60 2.68
C ASN A 45 -46.79 -17.45 2.33
N LEU A 46 -45.48 -17.73 2.40
CA LEU A 46 -44.45 -16.88 1.81
C LEU A 46 -44.56 -16.97 0.29
N HIS A 47 -45.25 -16.01 -0.33
CA HIS A 47 -45.24 -15.88 -1.78
C HIS A 47 -43.90 -15.25 -2.21
N PHE A 48 -42.89 -16.08 -2.42
CA PHE A 48 -41.68 -15.69 -3.13
C PHE A 48 -42.01 -15.60 -4.62
N SER A 49 -42.49 -14.44 -5.07
CA SER A 49 -42.51 -14.15 -6.50
C SER A 49 -41.06 -13.95 -6.93
N VAL A 50 -40.54 -14.90 -7.74
CA VAL A 50 -39.20 -14.77 -8.35
C VAL A 50 -39.20 -13.69 -9.43
N ASN A 51 -40.39 -13.33 -9.93
CA ASN A 51 -40.57 -12.33 -10.96
C ASN A 51 -40.74 -10.94 -10.35
N PRO A 52 -39.82 -9.99 -10.61
CA PRO A 52 -39.92 -8.62 -10.09
C PRO A 52 -41.11 -7.83 -10.67
N LEU A 53 -41.75 -8.34 -11.73
CA LEU A 53 -42.95 -7.78 -12.36
C LEU A 53 -44.24 -7.99 -11.55
N ASP A 54 -44.24 -8.91 -10.57
CA ASP A 54 -45.42 -9.19 -9.73
C ASP A 54 -45.45 -8.30 -8.47
N ILE A 55 -44.32 -7.65 -8.15
CA ILE A 55 -44.15 -6.73 -7.01
C ILE A 55 -45.16 -5.56 -7.04
N PRO A 56 -45.46 -4.92 -8.19
CA PRO A 56 -46.47 -3.85 -8.27
C PRO A 56 -47.89 -4.31 -7.87
N GLN A 57 -48.23 -5.58 -8.08
CA GLN A 57 -49.53 -6.12 -7.66
C GLN A 57 -49.59 -6.31 -6.13
N TYR A 58 -48.47 -6.74 -5.53
CA TYR A 58 -48.30 -6.82 -4.09
C TYR A 58 -48.33 -5.43 -3.42
N ALA A 59 -47.65 -4.46 -4.04
CA ALA A 59 -47.59 -3.07 -3.58
C ALA A 59 -48.98 -2.41 -3.45
N LYS A 60 -49.93 -2.77 -4.32
CA LYS A 60 -51.32 -2.27 -4.24
C LYS A 60 -52.04 -2.71 -2.97
N LYS A 61 -51.72 -3.91 -2.45
CA LYS A 61 -52.35 -4.48 -1.25
C LYS A 61 -51.70 -3.96 0.04
N PHE A 62 -50.40 -3.68 0.01
CA PHE A 62 -49.60 -3.35 1.19
C PHE A 62 -48.64 -2.18 0.96
N TYR A 63 -49.20 -1.05 0.53
CA TYR A 63 -48.45 0.10 0.05
C TYR A 63 -47.58 0.81 1.10
N ALA A 64 -48.07 0.94 2.34
CA ALA A 64 -47.44 1.80 3.34
C ALA A 64 -46.09 1.27 3.88
N GLY A 65 -46.02 -0.03 4.21
CA GLY A 65 -44.79 -0.64 4.75
C GLY A 65 -43.69 -0.73 3.71
N MET A 66 -44.04 -1.17 2.50
CA MET A 66 -43.10 -1.26 1.38
C MET A 66 -42.59 0.12 0.94
N LEU A 67 -43.43 1.17 0.96
CA LEU A 67 -42.95 2.51 0.61
C LEU A 67 -41.93 3.03 1.62
N LEU A 68 -42.18 2.84 2.92
CA LEU A 68 -41.29 3.28 3.99
C LEU A 68 -39.89 2.65 3.86
N PHE A 69 -39.82 1.32 3.75
CA PHE A 69 -38.55 0.62 3.59
C PHE A 69 -37.87 0.94 2.26
N GLY A 70 -38.62 1.10 1.17
CA GLY A 70 -38.08 1.51 -0.13
C GLY A 70 -37.34 2.85 -0.06
N ILE A 71 -37.94 3.87 0.56
CA ILE A 71 -37.30 5.18 0.73
C ILE A 71 -36.07 5.08 1.62
N LEU A 72 -36.12 4.31 2.71
CA LEU A 72 -34.96 4.11 3.58
C LEU A 72 -33.80 3.45 2.82
N TYR A 73 -34.05 2.39 2.04
CA TYR A 73 -32.99 1.74 1.27
C TYR A 73 -32.41 2.65 0.19
N GLU A 74 -33.25 3.36 -0.55
CA GLU A 74 -32.79 4.28 -1.58
C GLU A 74 -31.90 5.38 -1.00
N THR A 75 -32.29 5.97 0.13
CA THR A 75 -31.47 7.02 0.78
C THR A 75 -30.12 6.50 1.26
N ILE A 76 -30.06 5.30 1.83
CA ILE A 76 -28.80 4.68 2.28
C ILE A 76 -27.88 4.40 1.09
N ILE A 77 -28.41 3.83 0.00
CA ILE A 77 -27.65 3.50 -1.19
C ILE A 77 -27.15 4.77 -1.88
N LEU A 78 -27.96 5.83 -1.96
CA LEU A 78 -27.58 7.11 -2.56
C LEU A 78 -26.46 7.79 -1.76
N ILE A 79 -26.54 7.79 -0.43
CA ILE A 79 -25.47 8.31 0.44
C ILE A 79 -24.17 7.53 0.19
N TRP A 80 -24.24 6.19 0.11
CA TRP A 80 -23.08 5.36 -0.17
C TRP A 80 -22.46 5.64 -1.55
N LEU A 81 -23.28 5.71 -2.60
CA LEU A 81 -22.83 5.97 -3.97
C LEU A 81 -22.20 7.36 -4.11
N THR A 82 -22.82 8.38 -3.52
CA THR A 82 -22.26 9.74 -3.52
C THR A 82 -20.95 9.80 -2.76
N TYR A 83 -20.85 9.14 -1.60
CA TYR A 83 -19.59 9.02 -0.87
C TYR A 83 -18.48 8.40 -1.73
N GLN A 84 -18.77 7.31 -2.43
CA GLN A 84 -17.81 6.66 -3.32
C GLN A 84 -17.36 7.58 -4.47
N PHE A 85 -18.28 8.34 -5.04
CA PHE A 85 -17.97 9.24 -6.16
C PHE A 85 -17.02 10.39 -5.76
N PHE A 86 -17.21 10.98 -4.58
CA PHE A 86 -16.43 12.13 -4.14
C PHE A 86 -15.14 11.77 -3.39
N PHE A 87 -15.17 10.74 -2.53
CA PHE A 87 -14.08 10.48 -1.57
C PHE A 87 -13.11 9.39 -1.99
N HIS A 88 -13.51 8.44 -2.86
CA HIS A 88 -12.59 7.43 -3.35
C HIS A 88 -11.72 7.98 -4.51
N LYS A 89 -10.53 8.46 -4.14
CA LYS A 89 -9.43 8.65 -5.09
C LYS A 89 -8.53 7.43 -5.03
N ALA A 90 -8.31 6.79 -6.19
CA ALA A 90 -7.31 5.74 -6.29
C ALA A 90 -5.95 6.33 -5.90
N LYS A 91 -5.33 5.80 -4.84
CA LYS A 91 -3.98 6.19 -4.44
C LYS A 91 -3.03 5.60 -5.46
N LEU A 92 -2.63 6.39 -6.45
CA LEU A 92 -1.50 6.03 -7.30
C LEU A 92 -0.28 5.89 -6.39
N SER A 93 0.41 4.76 -6.51
CA SER A 93 1.69 4.54 -5.86
C SER A 93 2.66 5.59 -6.38
N ASN A 94 2.86 6.66 -5.61
CA ASN A 94 3.85 7.68 -5.95
C ASN A 94 5.22 7.07 -5.62
N VAL A 95 5.85 6.51 -6.65
CA VAL A 95 7.19 5.94 -6.54
C VAL A 95 8.19 7.07 -6.73
N SER A 96 9.11 7.24 -5.78
CA SER A 96 10.18 8.21 -5.95
C SER A 96 11.04 7.82 -7.15
N GLU A 97 11.37 8.77 -8.00
CA GLU A 97 12.24 8.54 -9.15
C GLU A 97 13.60 9.20 -8.92
N TYR A 98 14.66 8.61 -9.49
CA TYR A 98 15.97 9.24 -9.54
C TYR A 98 16.35 9.52 -11.00
N LYS A 99 17.02 10.65 -11.24
CA LYS A 99 17.44 11.06 -12.58
C LYS A 99 18.76 10.40 -12.93
N VAL A 100 18.82 9.72 -14.07
CA VAL A 100 20.05 9.21 -14.68
C VAL A 100 20.64 10.24 -15.64
N THR A 101 19.78 10.95 -16.37
CA THR A 101 20.13 12.09 -17.23
C THR A 101 19.10 13.21 -17.04
N ASP A 102 19.31 14.36 -17.67
CA ASP A 102 18.39 15.51 -17.57
C ASP A 102 16.94 15.17 -17.95
N TYR A 103 16.76 14.16 -18.80
CA TYR A 103 15.47 13.75 -19.36
C TYR A 103 15.08 12.30 -19.06
N ILE A 104 15.97 11.46 -18.50
CA ILE A 104 15.66 10.07 -18.12
C ILE A 104 15.63 9.95 -16.60
N SER A 105 14.46 9.60 -16.06
CA SER A 105 14.26 9.21 -14.68
C SER A 105 13.85 7.75 -14.58
N ILE A 106 14.35 7.05 -13.57
CA ILE A 106 14.04 5.64 -13.29
C ILE A 106 13.39 5.58 -11.89
N PRO A 107 12.32 4.78 -11.70
CA PRO A 107 11.70 4.61 -10.40
C PRO A 107 12.64 3.89 -9.43
N ARG A 108 12.74 4.39 -8.20
CA ARG A 108 13.43 3.70 -7.10
C ARG A 108 12.63 2.45 -6.70
N PRO A 109 13.31 1.37 -6.27
CA PRO A 109 12.63 0.19 -5.77
C PRO A 109 11.92 0.52 -4.45
N VAL A 110 10.60 0.30 -4.40
CA VAL A 110 9.75 0.57 -3.22
C VAL A 110 9.10 -0.69 -2.69
N GLY A 111 9.80 -1.83 -2.72
CA GLY A 111 9.27 -3.09 -2.23
C GLY A 111 9.02 -3.07 -0.71
N ASN A 112 7.98 -3.77 -0.24
CA ASN A 112 7.70 -3.93 1.18
C ASN A 112 8.51 -5.10 1.76
N GLY A 113 9.82 -4.92 1.98
CA GLY A 113 10.69 -5.88 2.68
C GLY A 113 10.86 -7.21 1.94
N GLN A 114 9.83 -8.06 1.96
CA GLN A 114 9.76 -9.35 1.27
C GLN A 114 9.94 -9.25 -0.24
N HIS A 115 9.53 -8.14 -0.86
CA HIS A 115 9.70 -7.91 -2.30
C HIS A 115 10.97 -7.10 -2.65
N GLY A 116 11.90 -6.98 -1.70
CA GLY A 116 13.21 -6.36 -1.90
C GLY A 116 13.16 -4.82 -1.86
N LYS A 117 14.03 -4.25 -1.03
CA LYS A 117 14.38 -2.81 -1.04
C LYS A 117 15.84 -2.59 -1.49
N ALA A 118 16.50 -3.64 -1.96
CA ALA A 118 17.91 -3.60 -2.29
C ALA A 118 18.14 -2.61 -3.44
N TRP A 119 19.01 -1.64 -3.20
CA TRP A 119 19.37 -0.60 -4.15
C TRP A 119 20.79 -0.10 -3.89
N PHE A 120 21.35 0.63 -4.85
CA PHE A 120 22.60 1.33 -4.65
C PHE A 120 22.40 2.52 -3.71
N ALA A 121 23.23 2.61 -2.68
CA ALA A 121 23.15 3.70 -1.71
C ALA A 121 23.44 5.05 -2.37
N ASP A 122 22.69 6.07 -1.98
CA ASP A 122 22.92 7.46 -2.39
C ASP A 122 24.13 8.06 -1.64
N GLU A 123 24.70 9.17 -2.10
CA GLU A 123 25.85 9.79 -1.41
C GLU A 123 25.52 10.19 0.04
N GLN A 124 24.31 10.65 0.28
CA GLN A 124 23.81 10.97 1.62
C GLN A 124 23.69 9.73 2.51
N GLU A 125 23.24 8.62 1.92
CA GLU A 125 23.11 7.34 2.61
C GLU A 125 24.49 6.77 2.95
N ILE A 126 25.44 6.82 2.00
CA ILE A 126 26.85 6.46 2.23
C ILE A 126 27.42 7.28 3.38
N GLN A 127 27.20 8.60 3.41
CA GLN A 127 27.66 9.45 4.51
C GLN A 127 27.06 9.04 5.85
N SER A 128 25.77 8.66 5.90
CA SER A 128 25.10 8.25 7.13
C SER A 128 25.60 6.91 7.71
N ILE A 129 26.01 5.98 6.85
CA ILE A 129 26.53 4.66 7.26
C ILE A 129 28.05 4.64 7.43
N SER A 130 28.73 5.66 6.92
CA SER A 130 30.18 5.79 6.99
C SER A 130 30.62 6.61 8.19
N SER A 131 31.80 6.28 8.69
CA SER A 131 32.53 7.08 9.68
C SER A 131 33.93 7.36 9.19
N ASP A 132 34.44 8.51 9.59
CA ASP A 132 35.76 8.99 9.21
C ASP A 132 36.71 8.80 10.41
N LEU A 133 37.78 8.02 10.20
CA LEU A 133 38.86 7.84 11.18
C LEU A 133 40.04 8.72 10.80
N ASN A 134 40.48 9.58 11.71
CA ASN A 134 41.72 10.34 11.53
C ASN A 134 42.92 9.53 12.05
N VAL A 135 43.81 9.11 11.15
CA VAL A 135 44.98 8.28 11.49
C VAL A 135 45.93 8.94 12.51
N LYS A 136 45.90 10.28 12.63
CA LYS A 136 46.74 11.01 13.58
C LYS A 136 46.19 11.05 15.00
N THR A 137 44.89 10.77 15.19
CA THR A 137 44.22 10.90 16.49
C THR A 137 43.90 9.51 17.03
N GLN A 138 44.65 9.07 18.05
CA GLN A 138 44.61 7.68 18.55
C GLN A 138 43.49 7.36 19.57
N ASN A 139 42.65 8.32 19.94
CA ASN A 139 41.76 8.22 21.11
C ASN A 139 40.27 8.00 20.80
N GLU A 140 39.93 7.64 19.56
CA GLU A 140 38.53 7.39 19.20
C GLU A 140 38.18 5.90 19.33
N LYS A 141 37.01 5.60 19.90
CA LYS A 141 36.50 4.22 19.97
C LYS A 141 36.19 3.73 18.56
N LEU A 142 37.07 2.88 18.05
CA LEU A 142 36.97 2.29 16.72
C LEU A 142 35.86 1.23 16.68
N GLN A 143 35.14 1.19 15.57
CA GLN A 143 34.19 0.12 15.26
C GLN A 143 34.70 -0.64 14.07
N SER A 144 34.43 -1.95 14.00
CA SER A 144 34.78 -2.75 12.83
C SER A 144 33.98 -2.34 11.60
N GLY A 145 34.58 -2.57 10.44
CA GLY A 145 34.01 -2.11 9.19
C GLY A 145 34.89 -2.40 7.99
N ILE A 146 34.38 -2.03 6.82
CA ILE A 146 35.10 -2.13 5.55
C ILE A 146 35.50 -0.72 5.13
N VAL A 147 36.75 -0.56 4.72
CA VAL A 147 37.29 0.71 4.23
C VAL A 147 36.71 1.01 2.85
N LEU A 148 36.12 2.20 2.71
CA LEU A 148 35.49 2.68 1.48
C LEU A 148 36.44 3.58 0.70
N ASP A 149 37.04 4.57 1.39
CA ASP A 149 37.88 5.58 0.76
C ASP A 149 39.00 6.04 1.71
N TYR A 150 40.07 6.56 1.12
CA TYR A 150 41.23 7.06 1.83
C TYR A 150 41.58 8.45 1.29
N LYS A 151 41.30 9.49 2.09
CA LYS A 151 41.61 10.88 1.76
C LYS A 151 42.70 11.42 2.68
N SER A 152 43.93 11.39 2.19
CA SER A 152 45.14 11.88 2.87
C SER A 152 45.39 11.24 4.24
N ASN A 153 44.75 11.73 5.29
CA ASN A 153 44.87 11.22 6.67
C ASN A 153 43.55 10.71 7.24
N ILE A 154 42.47 10.77 6.45
CA ILE A 154 41.13 10.37 6.85
C ILE A 154 40.79 9.07 6.13
N VAL A 155 40.52 8.03 6.92
CA VAL A 155 40.04 6.74 6.44
C VAL A 155 38.53 6.73 6.60
N ARG A 156 37.81 6.68 5.50
CA ARG A 156 36.37 6.49 5.52
C ARG A 156 36.06 5.00 5.51
N TYR A 157 35.33 4.54 6.50
CA TYR A 157 34.93 3.15 6.62
C TYR A 157 33.44 3.03 6.92
N MET A 158 32.85 1.91 6.51
CA MET A 158 31.45 1.61 6.79
C MET A 158 31.32 1.02 8.19
N LYS A 159 30.48 1.62 9.02
CA LYS A 159 30.34 1.30 10.45
C LYS A 159 29.49 0.04 10.74
N ILE A 160 28.99 -0.60 9.69
CA ILE A 160 28.05 -1.73 9.78
C ILE A 160 28.74 -3.00 9.31
N LEU A 161 28.53 -4.08 10.08
CA LEU A 161 28.83 -5.45 9.66
C LEU A 161 28.00 -5.79 8.42
N ALA A 162 28.63 -5.79 7.26
CA ALA A 162 28.01 -6.19 6.00
C ALA A 162 28.89 -7.22 5.31
N HIS A 163 28.24 -8.23 4.72
CA HIS A 163 28.89 -9.07 3.72
C HIS A 163 29.27 -8.20 2.53
N SER A 164 30.55 -8.18 2.16
CA SER A 164 31.02 -7.39 1.04
C SER A 164 31.70 -8.24 0.00
N ILE A 165 31.52 -7.85 -1.25
CA ILE A 165 32.25 -8.36 -2.40
C ILE A 165 32.96 -7.18 -3.05
N THR A 166 34.29 -7.25 -3.16
CA THR A 166 35.10 -6.21 -3.81
C THR A 166 35.53 -6.70 -5.19
N ILE A 167 34.99 -6.10 -6.24
CA ILE A 167 35.29 -6.47 -7.63
C ILE A 167 36.23 -5.42 -8.22
N ALA A 168 37.35 -5.86 -8.79
CA ALA A 168 38.25 -5.01 -9.57
C ALA A 168 39.13 -5.88 -10.50
N LEU A 169 39.95 -5.26 -11.34
CA LEU A 169 40.94 -5.93 -12.19
C LEU A 169 42.19 -6.37 -11.41
N THR A 170 43.00 -7.27 -11.98
CA THR A 170 44.33 -7.62 -11.45
C THR A 170 45.23 -6.39 -11.42
N GLY A 171 46.02 -6.21 -10.37
CA GLY A 171 46.87 -5.03 -10.20
C GLY A 171 46.17 -3.75 -9.71
N ALA A 172 44.84 -3.74 -9.59
CA ALA A 172 44.09 -2.57 -9.09
C ALA A 172 44.28 -2.28 -7.58
N GLY A 173 45.06 -3.10 -6.88
CA GLY A 173 45.40 -2.87 -5.48
C GLY A 173 44.33 -3.29 -4.46
N LYS A 174 43.41 -4.21 -4.81
CA LYS A 174 42.34 -4.71 -3.91
C LYS A 174 42.86 -5.08 -2.52
N THR A 175 43.96 -5.84 -2.47
CA THR A 175 44.57 -6.29 -1.21
C THR A 175 45.09 -5.12 -0.38
N ARG A 176 45.87 -4.21 -1.01
CA ARG A 176 46.54 -3.11 -0.31
C ARG A 176 45.59 -1.96 0.06
N ARG A 177 44.59 -1.66 -0.76
CA ARG A 177 43.71 -0.50 -0.60
C ARG A 177 42.46 -0.79 0.22
N VAL A 178 41.91 -2.00 0.16
CA VAL A 178 40.62 -2.32 0.80
C VAL A 178 40.79 -3.43 1.84
N LEU A 179 41.34 -4.58 1.45
CA LEU A 179 41.36 -5.77 2.30
C LEU A 179 42.25 -5.59 3.54
N LEU A 180 43.53 -5.26 3.38
CA LEU A 180 44.46 -5.09 4.50
C LEU A 180 44.02 -4.00 5.48
N PRO A 181 43.64 -2.78 5.03
CA PRO A 181 43.13 -1.75 5.93
C PRO A 181 41.87 -2.19 6.70
N SER A 182 40.96 -2.92 6.06
CA SER A 182 39.74 -3.41 6.72
C SER A 182 40.05 -4.47 7.79
N ILE A 183 41.01 -5.37 7.54
CA ILE A 183 41.50 -6.32 8.55
C ILE A 183 42.13 -5.57 9.73
N CYS A 184 43.01 -4.60 9.47
CA CYS A 184 43.61 -3.80 10.53
C CYS A 184 42.56 -3.08 11.38
N LEU A 185 41.50 -2.58 10.74
CA LEU A 185 40.41 -1.87 11.41
C LEU A 185 39.57 -2.82 12.29
N GLN A 186 39.34 -4.05 11.85
CA GLN A 186 38.72 -5.11 12.68
C GLN A 186 39.60 -5.48 13.89
N ILE A 187 40.90 -5.66 13.68
CA ILE A 187 41.86 -5.95 14.77
C ILE A 187 41.87 -4.83 15.80
N LEU A 188 41.91 -3.57 15.34
CA LEU A 188 41.91 -2.40 16.22
C LEU A 188 40.60 -2.21 16.98
N ALA A 189 39.47 -2.65 16.41
CA ALA A 189 38.18 -2.68 17.09
C ALA A 189 38.08 -3.82 18.12
N GLY A 190 39.03 -4.77 18.12
CA GLY A 190 39.04 -5.94 19.00
C GLY A 190 38.15 -7.09 18.51
N ASP A 191 37.72 -7.05 17.26
CA ASP A 191 36.86 -8.09 16.67
C ASP A 191 37.68 -9.26 16.13
N SER A 192 37.11 -10.46 16.25
CA SER A 192 37.69 -11.67 15.68
C SER A 192 37.53 -11.66 14.16
N PHE A 193 38.62 -11.93 13.44
CA PHE A 193 38.60 -12.04 11.98
C PHE A 193 39.13 -13.41 11.57
N PHE A 194 38.62 -13.93 10.45
CA PHE A 194 39.09 -15.16 9.84
C PHE A 194 39.43 -14.84 8.38
N VAL A 195 40.62 -15.24 7.94
CA VAL A 195 41.14 -15.00 6.58
C VAL A 195 41.19 -16.31 5.83
#